data_AF-A0A5A9NRL1-F1
#
_entry.id   AF-A0A5A9NRL1-F1
#
_cell.length_a   1.000
_cell.length_b   1.000
_cell.length_c   1.000
_cell.angle_alpha   90.00
_cell.angle_beta   90.00
_cell.angle_gamma   90.00
#
_symmetry.space_group_name_H-M   'P 1'
#
loop_
_entity.id
_entity.type
_entity.pdbx_description
1 polymer ?
#
loop_
_entity_poly.entity_id
_entity_poly.type
_entity_poly.pdbx_seq_one_letter_code
_entity_poly.pdbx_strand_id
1 'polypeptide(L)'
;MKQVMPRPNSKINSSDIKYKEDVYNVKRTPSSPQGGPKKRSAFVDLTNTTKIQTGIQGNKSITVNKAPNRKVITKTRVTQKDCKDSSSEEQPKKAEFKAEGLPEDCFSVCQPDEQSTVQQQKVCVVRVPEEFDIDKEHIGDCLMTPEYAKDIFDYLKNREESFVLSDYMQKQPDLTQDMRGVLVDWMVEVQENFELNHETLYLAVKITDHYLSVDVVMRESLQLIGSTAMLIAAKFEEHCPPCVDDFLYICDDAYKRRELLSMEVNILQALNFDINIPVPYRFLRRYAKVAGVNMETLTLARYICELSLLEVELVSERSSRLACACLLLALITKDLGGWTSILQYHTGYASTDLSCLVRRLYAMLASPSHDKLKAVDNKYSHRVFFEVAKIPLVHIDTLEEALTVK
;
A
#
# COMPACT_ATOMS: atom_id res chain seq x y z
N MET A 1 -61.35 -10.78 41.30
CA MET A 1 -59.90 -11.05 41.14
C MET A 1 -59.42 -10.32 39.90
N LYS A 2 -58.45 -9.42 40.09
CA LYS A 2 -57.79 -8.63 39.06
C LYS A 2 -56.84 -9.53 38.27
N GLN A 3 -56.81 -9.41 36.95
CA GLN A 3 -55.57 -9.64 36.19
C GLN A 3 -55.44 -8.52 35.14
N VAL A 4 -54.51 -7.63 35.45
CA VAL A 4 -54.03 -6.54 34.61
C VAL A 4 -52.86 -7.10 33.82
N MET A 5 -52.98 -7.13 32.49
CA MET A 5 -51.85 -7.38 31.57
C MET A 5 -50.97 -6.12 31.52
N PRO A 6 -49.63 -6.21 31.65
CA PRO A 6 -48.77 -5.05 31.55
C PRO A 6 -48.45 -4.74 30.07
N ARG A 7 -48.71 -3.49 29.66
CA ARG A 7 -48.09 -2.86 28.48
C ARG A 7 -46.68 -2.39 28.85
N PRO A 8 -45.63 -2.59 28.04
CA PRO A 8 -44.41 -1.82 28.19
C PRO A 8 -44.56 -0.50 27.43
N ASN A 9 -44.59 0.59 28.19
CA ASN A 9 -44.55 1.95 27.70
C ASN A 9 -43.15 2.28 27.18
N SER A 10 -43.14 2.96 26.03
CA SER A 10 -42.09 3.84 25.51
C SER A 10 -41.54 4.79 26.58
N LYS A 11 -40.23 4.73 26.83
CA LYS A 11 -39.37 5.85 27.25
C LYS A 11 -37.93 5.50 26.84
N ILE A 12 -37.55 5.83 25.61
CA ILE A 12 -36.14 5.92 25.23
C ILE A 12 -35.70 7.31 25.71
N ASN A 13 -34.93 7.34 26.80
CA ASN A 13 -34.29 8.56 27.27
C ASN A 13 -33.28 9.02 26.22
N SER A 14 -33.47 10.24 25.73
CA SER A 14 -32.48 10.98 24.95
C SER A 14 -31.40 11.52 25.88
N SER A 15 -30.35 10.74 26.09
CA SER A 15 -29.08 11.24 26.62
C SER A 15 -28.03 10.13 26.43
N ASP A 16 -26.88 10.52 25.89
CA ASP A 16 -25.66 9.71 25.67
C ASP A 16 -25.52 9.01 24.31
N ILE A 17 -25.75 9.78 23.23
CA ILE A 17 -25.04 9.59 21.96
C ILE A 17 -24.02 10.74 21.86
N LYS A 18 -22.84 10.56 22.46
CA LYS A 18 -21.67 11.42 22.21
C LYS A 18 -21.01 10.98 20.90
N TYR A 19 -21.60 11.37 19.78
CA TYR A 19 -20.90 11.48 18.49
C TYR A 19 -20.42 12.92 18.34
N LYS A 20 -19.37 13.30 19.09
CA LYS A 20 -18.59 14.51 18.82
C LYS A 20 -17.14 14.27 19.21
N GLU A 21 -16.24 14.68 18.31
CA GLU A 21 -14.77 14.84 18.43
C GLU A 21 -13.82 13.77 17.84
N ASP A 22 -14.28 12.79 17.05
CA ASP A 22 -13.36 11.79 16.49
C ASP A 22 -13.16 11.80 14.96
N VAL A 23 -13.75 12.76 14.23
CA VAL A 23 -13.68 12.80 12.76
C VAL A 23 -12.47 13.59 12.21
N TYR A 24 -11.78 14.40 13.04
CA TYR A 24 -10.65 15.25 12.59
C TYR A 24 -9.29 14.98 13.21
N ASN A 25 -9.16 13.90 13.95
CA ASN A 25 -7.88 13.23 13.92
C ASN A 25 -7.97 12.22 12.78
N VAL A 26 -7.09 12.36 11.79
CA VAL A 26 -6.50 11.17 11.16
C VAL A 26 -5.82 10.43 12.32
N LYS A 27 -6.62 9.74 13.15
CA LYS A 27 -6.08 8.85 14.17
C LYS A 27 -5.39 7.81 13.32
N ARG A 28 -4.05 7.86 13.31
CA ARG A 28 -3.22 6.71 12.96
C ARG A 28 -3.96 5.50 13.50
N THR A 29 -4.29 4.56 12.63
CA THR A 29 -4.63 3.20 13.10
C THR A 29 -3.58 2.85 14.14
N PRO A 30 -3.98 2.36 15.32
CA PRO A 30 -3.05 2.38 16.44
C PRO A 30 -1.78 1.61 16.03
N SER A 31 -0.62 2.18 16.36
CA SER A 31 0.65 1.60 15.91
C SER A 31 0.92 0.29 16.63
N SER A 32 1.64 -0.60 15.94
CA SER A 32 2.14 -1.85 16.51
C SER A 32 3.09 -1.53 17.67
N PRO A 33 3.02 -2.22 18.83
CA PRO A 33 3.83 -1.89 20.01
C PRO A 33 5.28 -2.36 19.89
N GLN A 34 5.77 -2.64 18.68
CA GLN A 34 7.16 -3.01 18.50
C GLN A 34 8.01 -1.76 18.71
N GLY A 35 8.91 -1.82 19.70
CA GLY A 35 9.88 -0.74 19.96
C GLY A 35 10.68 -0.38 18.71
N GLY A 36 11.44 0.73 18.79
CA GLY A 36 12.05 1.44 17.66
C GLY A 36 12.66 0.59 16.54
N PRO A 37 12.79 1.16 15.33
CA PRO A 37 12.96 0.44 14.07
C PRO A 37 14.07 -0.62 14.16
N LYS A 38 13.72 -1.86 13.87
CA LYS A 38 14.66 -2.98 13.86
C LYS A 38 15.21 -3.18 12.46
N LYS A 39 16.54 -3.23 12.33
CA LYS A 39 17.21 -3.57 11.07
C LYS A 39 16.86 -4.98 10.64
N ARG A 40 16.46 -5.14 9.38
CA ARG A 40 16.30 -6.46 8.74
C ARG A 40 16.34 -6.30 7.23
N SER A 41 17.26 -7.00 6.56
CA SER A 41 17.20 -7.12 5.10
C SER A 41 16.14 -8.15 4.69
N ALA A 42 15.37 -7.84 3.65
CA ALA A 42 14.24 -8.64 3.18
C ALA A 42 14.59 -10.09 2.83
N PHE A 43 15.84 -10.35 2.41
CA PHE A 43 16.26 -11.65 1.85
C PHE A 43 17.28 -12.42 2.70
N VAL A 44 17.58 -11.99 3.93
CA VAL A 44 18.62 -12.62 4.78
C VAL A 44 18.33 -14.12 5.01
N ASP A 45 17.06 -14.51 5.13
CA ASP A 45 16.66 -15.91 5.37
C ASP A 45 16.56 -16.78 4.10
N LEU A 46 16.49 -16.18 2.90
CA LEU A 46 16.40 -16.92 1.63
C LEU A 46 17.76 -17.30 1.05
N THR A 47 18.81 -16.53 1.34
CA THR A 47 20.16 -16.85 0.86
C THR A 47 20.78 -18.08 1.54
N ASN A 48 20.24 -18.52 2.69
CA ASN A 48 20.72 -19.69 3.43
C ASN A 48 20.08 -21.01 3.01
N THR A 49 18.98 -21.01 2.24
CA THR A 49 18.28 -22.24 1.84
C THR A 49 18.87 -22.92 0.60
N THR A 50 19.77 -22.26 -0.14
CA THR A 50 20.37 -22.81 -1.37
C THR A 50 21.77 -23.42 -1.16
N LYS A 51 22.24 -23.58 0.09
CA LYS A 51 23.56 -24.16 0.42
C LYS A 51 23.51 -25.52 1.14
N ILE A 52 22.34 -26.13 1.30
CA ILE A 52 22.24 -27.48 1.89
C ILE A 52 21.42 -28.37 0.96
N GLN A 53 22.07 -28.93 -0.06
CA GLN A 53 21.82 -30.28 -0.60
C GLN A 53 22.79 -30.62 -1.74
N THR A 54 24.06 -30.84 -1.40
CA THR A 54 24.92 -31.81 -2.10
C THR A 54 25.90 -32.38 -1.07
N GLY A 55 25.42 -33.31 -0.25
CA GLY A 55 26.23 -34.10 0.66
C GLY A 55 26.22 -35.56 0.23
N ILE A 56 27.11 -35.94 -0.69
CA ILE A 56 27.50 -37.33 -0.89
C ILE A 56 28.70 -37.60 0.02
N GLN A 57 28.54 -38.54 0.95
CA GLN A 57 29.60 -39.03 1.84
C GLN A 57 30.64 -39.84 1.06
N GLY A 58 31.93 -39.63 1.39
CA GLY A 58 33.02 -40.45 0.86
C GLY A 58 34.43 -40.02 1.27
N ASN A 59 34.82 -40.36 2.50
CA ASN A 59 36.14 -40.78 2.99
C ASN A 59 37.49 -40.10 2.60
N LYS A 60 38.26 -39.85 3.69
CA LYS A 60 39.74 -39.93 3.90
C LYS A 60 40.65 -38.75 3.48
N SER A 61 41.26 -38.18 4.55
CA SER A 61 42.63 -37.65 4.73
C SER A 61 43.54 -37.54 3.51
N ILE A 62 44.17 -36.36 3.34
CA ILE A 62 45.61 -36.15 3.08
C ILE A 62 45.96 -34.65 3.23
N THR A 63 47.03 -34.38 3.97
CA THR A 63 47.75 -33.11 4.10
C THR A 63 48.76 -32.93 2.96
N VAL A 64 48.78 -31.81 2.21
CA VAL A 64 49.98 -31.32 1.48
C VAL A 64 49.97 -29.79 1.30
N ASN A 65 51.16 -29.19 1.47
CA ASN A 65 51.52 -27.77 1.35
C ASN A 65 51.70 -27.24 -0.10
N LYS A 66 51.54 -25.91 -0.24
CA LYS A 66 52.21 -24.92 -1.15
C LYS A 66 52.13 -25.03 -2.70
N ALA A 67 51.49 -24.00 -3.29
CA ALA A 67 51.91 -23.03 -4.36
C ALA A 67 52.54 -23.52 -5.71
N PRO A 68 52.65 -22.69 -6.79
CA PRO A 68 51.91 -21.50 -7.28
C PRO A 68 51.53 -21.54 -8.81
N ASN A 69 50.75 -20.53 -9.25
CA ASN A 69 50.64 -19.91 -10.60
C ASN A 69 50.46 -20.77 -11.89
N ARG A 70 49.39 -20.50 -12.68
CA ARG A 70 49.49 -19.89 -14.05
C ARG A 70 48.11 -19.54 -14.65
N LYS A 71 48.10 -18.38 -15.32
CA LYS A 71 47.02 -17.72 -16.08
C LYS A 71 46.53 -18.51 -17.31
N VAL A 72 45.23 -18.41 -17.63
CA VAL A 72 44.75 -18.34 -19.02
C VAL A 72 43.72 -17.21 -19.14
N ILE A 73 43.90 -16.44 -20.21
CA ILE A 73 43.25 -15.19 -20.57
C ILE A 73 42.04 -15.49 -21.46
N THR A 74 40.90 -14.82 -21.26
CA THR A 74 40.06 -14.38 -22.39
C THR A 74 39.54 -12.97 -22.13
N LYS A 75 39.76 -12.09 -23.10
CA LYS A 75 39.55 -10.63 -23.08
C LYS A 75 38.08 -10.29 -23.30
N THR A 76 37.58 -9.25 -22.63
CA THR A 76 36.68 -8.26 -23.25
C THR A 76 37.03 -6.86 -22.75
N ARG A 77 36.96 -5.89 -23.65
CA ARG A 77 37.66 -4.60 -23.67
C ARG A 77 36.66 -3.48 -23.38
N VAL A 78 36.89 -2.66 -22.37
CA VAL A 78 36.33 -1.30 -22.29
C VAL A 78 37.45 -0.35 -21.87
N THR A 79 37.62 0.71 -22.65
CA THR A 79 38.67 1.71 -22.57
C THR A 79 38.44 2.68 -21.41
N GLN A 80 39.33 2.66 -20.41
CA GLN A 80 39.54 3.76 -19.47
C GLN A 80 40.68 4.65 -19.98
N LYS A 81 40.48 5.97 -19.89
CA LYS A 81 41.49 6.99 -20.15
C LYS A 81 41.89 7.56 -18.79
N ASP A 82 43.11 7.24 -18.37
CA ASP A 82 43.75 7.72 -17.14
C ASP A 82 44.10 9.21 -17.23
N CYS A 83 44.03 9.91 -16.09
CA CYS A 83 45.02 10.90 -15.70
C CYS A 83 45.25 10.85 -14.17
N LYS A 84 46.54 10.88 -13.81
CA LYS A 84 47.13 10.63 -12.49
C LYS A 84 47.07 11.82 -11.53
N ASP A 85 47.19 11.44 -10.26
CA ASP A 85 47.48 12.17 -9.02
C ASP A 85 48.29 13.47 -9.11
N SER A 86 47.89 14.45 -8.29
CA SER A 86 48.77 14.99 -7.25
C SER A 86 47.98 15.64 -6.11
N SER A 87 48.37 15.28 -4.89
CA SER A 87 47.93 15.84 -3.61
C SER A 87 48.51 17.23 -3.37
N SER A 88 47.71 18.17 -2.87
CA SER A 88 48.16 19.23 -1.96
C SER A 88 46.99 19.69 -1.10
N GLU A 89 47.19 19.66 0.21
CA GLU A 89 46.30 20.21 1.22
C GLU A 89 46.25 21.74 1.10
N GLU A 90 45.06 22.31 0.93
CA GLU A 90 44.80 23.72 1.24
C GLU A 90 43.48 23.84 2.01
N GLN A 91 43.56 24.45 3.20
CA GLN A 91 42.43 24.82 4.06
C GLN A 91 41.56 25.89 3.36
N PRO A 92 40.21 25.84 3.46
CA PRO A 92 39.41 26.94 2.94
C PRO A 92 39.35 28.09 3.96
N LYS A 93 39.86 29.24 3.53
CA LYS A 93 39.66 30.55 4.15
C LYS A 93 38.18 30.92 4.15
N LYS A 94 37.71 31.52 5.25
CA LYS A 94 36.41 32.20 5.34
C LYS A 94 36.28 33.23 4.22
N ALA A 95 35.31 33.03 3.33
CA ALA A 95 34.83 34.06 2.43
C ALA A 95 33.55 34.67 3.02
N GLU A 96 33.65 35.93 3.44
CA GLU A 96 32.50 36.79 3.72
C GLU A 96 31.69 36.98 2.44
N PHE A 97 30.43 36.56 2.44
CA PHE A 97 29.48 36.94 1.41
C PHE A 97 29.01 38.36 1.70
N LYS A 98 29.51 39.34 0.92
CA LYS A 98 28.91 40.67 0.85
C LYS A 98 27.53 40.54 0.22
N ALA A 99 26.50 40.99 0.93
CA ALA A 99 25.18 41.20 0.39
C ALA A 99 25.25 42.36 -0.61
N GLU A 100 25.28 42.06 -1.90
CA GLU A 100 24.93 43.02 -2.94
C GLU A 100 23.41 43.04 -3.08
N GLY A 101 22.83 44.23 -2.92
CA GLY A 101 21.39 44.45 -2.81
C GLY A 101 20.63 44.04 -4.06
N LEU A 102 19.51 43.35 -3.84
CA LEU A 102 18.47 43.20 -4.84
C LEU A 102 17.90 44.58 -5.20
N PRO A 103 17.62 44.88 -6.48
CA PRO A 103 16.91 46.09 -6.85
C PRO A 103 15.49 46.04 -6.25
N GLU A 104 15.16 47.02 -5.41
CA GLU A 104 13.79 47.38 -5.09
C GLU A 104 13.15 47.94 -6.37
N ASP A 105 12.53 47.07 -7.17
CA ASP A 105 11.38 47.37 -8.05
C ASP A 105 11.11 46.16 -8.96
N CYS A 106 10.32 45.20 -8.48
CA CYS A 106 9.62 44.25 -9.37
C CYS A 106 8.28 43.74 -8.81
N PHE A 107 7.68 44.44 -7.84
CA PHE A 107 6.27 44.24 -7.52
C PHE A 107 5.40 45.15 -8.40
N SER A 108 5.36 44.81 -9.70
CA SER A 108 4.27 45.26 -10.55
C SER A 108 2.99 44.59 -10.06
N VAL A 109 2.20 45.32 -9.28
CA VAL A 109 0.80 45.01 -9.02
C VAL A 109 0.11 44.93 -10.38
N CYS A 110 -0.16 43.72 -10.87
CA CYS A 110 -1.03 43.53 -12.02
C CYS A 110 -2.40 44.09 -11.64
N GLN A 111 -2.79 45.19 -12.27
CA GLN A 111 -4.17 45.65 -12.23
C GLN A 111 -5.05 44.55 -12.85
N PRO A 112 -6.26 44.31 -12.31
CA PRO A 112 -7.14 43.30 -12.86
C PRO A 112 -7.57 43.74 -14.26
N ASP A 113 -7.12 43.00 -15.28
CA ASP A 113 -7.69 43.09 -16.63
C ASP A 113 -9.16 42.65 -16.56
N GLU A 114 -10.06 43.64 -16.62
CA GLU A 114 -11.49 43.47 -16.86
C GLU A 114 -11.73 42.94 -18.28
N GLN A 115 -11.29 41.72 -18.60
CA GLN A 115 -11.72 40.95 -19.78
C GLN A 115 -11.11 39.53 -19.86
N SER A 116 -10.93 38.85 -18.73
CA SER A 116 -10.83 37.39 -18.75
C SER A 116 -12.20 36.82 -18.40
N THR A 117 -12.97 36.48 -19.44
CA THR A 117 -14.22 35.72 -19.28
C THR A 117 -13.85 34.35 -18.70
N VAL A 118 -13.86 34.24 -17.37
CA VAL A 118 -13.87 32.95 -16.69
C VAL A 118 -15.18 32.31 -17.11
N GLN A 119 -15.12 31.46 -18.13
CA GLN A 119 -16.23 30.56 -18.40
C GLN A 119 -16.36 29.71 -17.15
N GLN A 120 -17.35 30.05 -16.31
CA GLN A 120 -17.76 29.20 -15.21
C GLN A 120 -18.15 27.87 -15.83
N GLN A 121 -17.22 26.92 -15.83
CA GLN A 121 -17.52 25.53 -16.10
C GLN A 121 -18.56 25.17 -15.06
N LYS A 122 -19.80 25.00 -15.51
CA LYS A 122 -20.92 24.60 -14.66
C LYS A 122 -20.58 23.21 -14.14
N VAL A 123 -19.96 23.14 -12.96
CA VAL A 123 -19.66 21.88 -12.28
C VAL A 123 -21.00 21.20 -12.09
N CYS A 124 -21.23 20.15 -12.86
CA CYS A 124 -22.46 19.40 -12.81
C CYS A 124 -22.35 18.48 -11.60
N VAL A 125 -22.62 19.02 -10.42
CA VAL A 125 -22.64 18.24 -9.17
C VAL A 125 -23.60 17.07 -9.37
N VAL A 126 -23.08 15.85 -9.34
CA VAL A 126 -23.90 14.65 -9.50
C VAL A 126 -24.85 14.59 -8.31
N ARG A 127 -26.15 14.80 -8.57
CA ARG A 127 -27.16 14.70 -7.52
C ARG A 127 -27.36 13.24 -7.15
N VAL A 128 -26.90 12.87 -5.96
CA VAL A 128 -27.18 11.57 -5.35
C VAL A 128 -28.64 11.55 -4.90
N PRO A 129 -29.44 10.52 -5.23
CA PRO A 129 -30.78 10.35 -4.67
C PRO A 129 -30.75 10.28 -3.14
N GLU A 130 -31.78 10.80 -2.48
CA GLU A 130 -31.81 10.95 -1.02
C GLU A 130 -31.63 9.61 -0.29
N GLU A 131 -32.18 8.53 -0.84
CA GLU A 131 -32.05 7.17 -0.32
C GLU A 131 -30.61 6.61 -0.37
N PHE A 132 -29.73 7.21 -1.18
CA PHE A 132 -28.34 6.80 -1.34
C PHE A 132 -27.35 7.85 -0.82
N ASP A 133 -27.81 8.98 -0.30
CA ASP A 133 -26.95 10.06 0.17
C ASP A 133 -26.45 9.81 1.60
N ILE A 134 -25.30 9.14 1.70
CA ILE A 134 -24.61 8.83 2.97
C ILE A 134 -23.78 10.01 3.51
N ASP A 135 -23.73 11.14 2.80
CA ASP A 135 -22.88 12.28 3.16
C ASP A 135 -23.68 13.54 3.52
N LYS A 136 -25.01 13.48 3.40
CA LYS A 136 -25.97 14.55 3.75
C LYS A 136 -25.73 15.17 5.13
N GLU A 137 -25.31 14.37 6.11
CA GLU A 137 -25.04 14.84 7.48
C GLU A 137 -23.82 15.77 7.58
N HIS A 138 -22.94 15.79 6.57
CA HIS A 138 -21.73 16.61 6.54
C HIS A 138 -21.86 17.85 5.66
N ILE A 139 -23.07 18.18 5.17
CA ILE A 139 -23.27 19.35 4.31
C ILE A 139 -22.76 20.61 5.02
N GLY A 140 -21.92 21.37 4.31
CA GLY A 140 -21.28 22.59 4.82
C GLY A 140 -20.01 22.35 5.64
N ASP A 141 -19.60 21.10 5.83
CA ASP A 141 -18.31 20.78 6.44
C ASP A 141 -17.18 20.88 5.40
N CYS A 142 -16.40 21.96 5.52
CA CYS A 142 -15.30 22.26 4.62
C CYS A 142 -14.17 21.22 4.61
N LEU A 143 -14.11 20.33 5.61
CA LEU A 143 -13.09 19.28 5.69
C LEU A 143 -13.57 17.95 5.09
N MET A 144 -14.90 17.71 5.05
CA MET A 144 -15.46 16.49 4.44
C MET A 144 -15.82 16.68 2.98
N THR A 145 -16.19 17.90 2.57
CA THR A 145 -16.54 18.24 1.18
C THR A 145 -17.52 17.24 0.54
N PRO A 146 -18.65 16.93 1.20
CA PRO A 146 -19.56 15.85 0.80
C PRO A 146 -20.10 15.99 -0.63
N GLU A 147 -20.23 17.21 -1.12
CA GLU A 147 -20.69 17.53 -2.47
C GLU A 147 -19.80 16.97 -3.59
N TYR A 148 -18.51 16.69 -3.31
CA TYR A 148 -17.57 16.09 -4.27
C TYR A 148 -17.36 14.59 -4.03
N ALA A 149 -17.92 14.02 -2.97
CA ALA A 149 -17.60 12.65 -2.57
C ALA A 149 -17.89 11.66 -3.70
N LYS A 150 -19.05 11.76 -4.35
CA LYS A 150 -19.38 10.88 -5.48
C LYS A 150 -18.43 11.11 -6.67
N ASP A 151 -18.21 12.36 -7.06
CA ASP A 151 -17.37 12.73 -8.20
C ASP A 151 -15.93 12.25 -8.02
N ILE A 152 -15.39 12.34 -6.79
CA ILE A 152 -14.05 11.84 -6.44
C ILE A 152 -13.97 10.32 -6.67
N PHE A 153 -14.94 9.55 -6.17
CA PHE A 153 -14.90 8.10 -6.31
C PHE A 153 -15.21 7.64 -7.75
N ASP A 154 -16.06 8.34 -8.49
CA ASP A 154 -16.25 8.13 -9.93
C ASP A 154 -14.95 8.40 -10.70
N TYR A 155 -14.24 9.50 -10.39
CA TYR A 155 -12.92 9.80 -10.95
C TYR A 155 -11.91 8.70 -10.63
N LEU A 156 -11.79 8.27 -9.37
CA LEU A 156 -10.85 7.23 -8.97
C LEU A 156 -11.12 5.90 -9.69
N LYS A 157 -12.40 5.52 -9.86
CA LYS A 157 -12.77 4.34 -10.65
C LYS A 157 -12.39 4.49 -12.12
N ASN A 158 -12.67 5.64 -12.74
CA ASN A 158 -12.24 5.87 -14.13
C ASN A 158 -10.71 5.86 -14.27
N ARG A 159 -10.01 6.38 -13.26
CA ARG A 159 -8.55 6.48 -13.22
C ARG A 159 -7.88 5.12 -13.12
N GLU A 160 -8.47 4.17 -12.39
CA GLU A 160 -7.88 2.85 -12.14
C GLU A 160 -7.73 2.02 -13.43
N GLU A 161 -8.55 2.28 -14.45
CA GLU A 161 -8.48 1.60 -15.76
C GLU A 161 -7.12 1.79 -16.45
N SER A 162 -6.44 2.91 -16.20
CA SER A 162 -5.10 3.17 -16.75
C SER A 162 -3.98 2.44 -16.00
N PHE A 163 -4.30 1.79 -14.88
CA PHE A 163 -3.34 1.12 -14.00
C PHE A 163 -3.63 -0.38 -13.82
N VAL A 164 -4.50 -0.96 -14.65
CA VAL A 164 -4.71 -2.41 -14.65
C VAL A 164 -3.46 -3.09 -15.20
N LEU A 165 -2.83 -3.92 -14.38
CA LEU A 165 -1.66 -4.70 -14.75
C LEU A 165 -2.05 -6.05 -15.36
N SER A 166 -1.29 -6.49 -16.35
CA SER A 166 -1.27 -7.91 -16.76
C SER A 166 -0.32 -8.71 -15.86
N ASP A 167 -0.38 -10.04 -15.89
CA ASP A 167 0.66 -10.88 -15.29
C ASP A 167 2.02 -10.53 -15.91
N TYR A 168 2.85 -9.81 -15.15
CA TYR A 168 4.15 -9.34 -15.57
C TYR A 168 5.29 -10.26 -15.13
N MET A 169 5.02 -11.21 -14.22
CA MET A 169 6.08 -12.04 -13.64
C MET A 169 6.74 -12.91 -14.71
N GLN A 170 6.00 -13.32 -15.74
CA GLN A 170 6.53 -14.07 -16.88
C GLN A 170 7.61 -13.30 -17.68
N LYS A 171 7.64 -11.97 -17.58
CA LYS A 171 8.66 -11.12 -18.22
C LYS A 171 9.93 -10.98 -17.40
N GLN A 172 9.92 -11.44 -16.14
CA GLN A 172 11.06 -11.35 -15.22
C GLN A 172 11.86 -12.66 -15.23
N PRO A 173 13.05 -12.71 -15.86
CA PRO A 173 13.82 -13.95 -15.98
C PRO A 173 14.51 -14.37 -14.67
N ASP A 174 14.74 -13.44 -13.74
CA ASP A 174 15.50 -13.68 -12.51
C ASP A 174 14.66 -13.53 -11.23
N LEU A 175 13.36 -13.20 -11.35
CA LEU A 175 12.45 -13.06 -10.22
C LEU A 175 11.39 -14.16 -10.21
N THR A 176 10.91 -14.50 -9.02
CA THR A 176 9.77 -15.40 -8.84
C THR A 176 8.66 -14.70 -8.07
N GLN A 177 7.45 -15.27 -8.14
CA GLN A 177 6.30 -14.81 -7.37
C GLN A 177 6.61 -14.83 -5.85
N ASP A 178 7.30 -15.88 -5.37
CA ASP A 178 7.73 -15.99 -3.99
C ASP A 178 8.67 -14.85 -3.56
N MET A 179 9.62 -14.44 -4.42
CA MET A 179 10.52 -13.32 -4.12
C MET A 179 9.76 -12.01 -3.95
N ARG A 180 8.72 -11.79 -4.79
CA ARG A 180 7.81 -10.65 -4.65
C ARG A 180 7.02 -10.74 -3.34
N GLY A 181 6.46 -11.90 -3.01
CA GLY A 181 5.74 -12.13 -1.75
C GLY A 181 6.61 -11.78 -0.53
N VAL A 182 7.86 -12.22 -0.52
CA VAL A 182 8.84 -11.90 0.54
C VAL A 182 9.11 -10.41 0.62
N LEU A 183 9.29 -9.73 -0.52
CA LEU A 183 9.49 -8.29 -0.52
C LEU A 183 8.28 -7.57 0.10
N VAL A 184 7.07 -7.95 -0.29
CA VAL A 184 5.83 -7.32 0.20
C VAL A 184 5.64 -7.59 1.70
N ASP A 185 5.90 -8.81 2.18
CA ASP A 185 5.87 -9.14 3.62
C ASP A 185 6.86 -8.25 4.40
N TRP A 186 8.07 -8.06 3.89
CA TRP A 186 9.03 -7.12 4.48
C TRP A 186 8.55 -5.66 4.42
N MET A 187 7.90 -5.23 3.33
CA MET A 187 7.34 -3.87 3.21
C MET A 187 6.23 -3.62 4.27
N VAL A 188 5.48 -4.64 4.68
CA VAL A 188 4.53 -4.56 5.80
C VAL A 188 5.27 -4.28 7.11
N GLU A 189 6.39 -4.97 7.38
CA GLU A 189 7.22 -4.70 8.56
C GLU A 189 7.80 -3.28 8.54
N VAL A 190 8.23 -2.79 7.36
CA VAL A 190 8.70 -1.40 7.18
C VAL A 190 7.59 -0.40 7.47
N GLN A 191 6.37 -0.65 6.98
CA GLN A 191 5.22 0.19 7.26
C GLN A 191 4.90 0.24 8.76
N GLU A 192 4.97 -0.88 9.48
CA GLU A 192 4.78 -0.89 10.93
C GLU A 192 5.90 -0.14 11.67
N ASN A 193 7.16 -0.36 11.29
CA ASN A 193 8.33 0.25 11.94
C ASN A 193 8.37 1.79 11.82
N PHE A 194 7.91 2.32 10.69
CA PHE A 194 7.84 3.77 10.45
C PHE A 194 6.46 4.35 10.77
N GLU A 195 5.51 3.54 11.25
CA GLU A 195 4.13 3.94 11.52
C GLU A 195 3.45 4.65 10.34
N LEU A 196 3.73 4.21 9.11
CA LEU A 196 3.18 4.83 7.90
C LEU A 196 1.70 4.52 7.76
N ASN A 197 0.96 5.36 7.04
CA ASN A 197 -0.42 5.10 6.69
C ASN A 197 -0.54 3.83 5.85
N HIS A 198 -1.70 3.17 5.91
CA HIS A 198 -1.95 2.00 5.07
C HIS A 198 -1.88 2.38 3.58
N GLU A 199 -2.47 3.50 3.19
CA GLU A 199 -2.42 4.03 1.82
C GLU A 199 -0.99 4.06 1.25
N THR A 200 0.00 4.43 2.07
CA THR A 200 1.44 4.44 1.73
C THR A 200 1.96 3.06 1.34
N LEU A 201 1.64 2.01 2.10
CA LEU A 201 2.02 0.64 1.78
C LEU A 201 1.37 0.17 0.47
N TYR A 202 0.05 0.36 0.32
CA TYR A 202 -0.66 -0.06 -0.90
C TYR A 202 -0.10 0.65 -2.13
N LEU A 203 0.21 1.94 -2.03
CA LEU A 203 0.80 2.71 -3.12
C LEU A 203 2.21 2.22 -3.45
N ALA A 204 3.05 1.97 -2.44
CA ALA A 204 4.40 1.46 -2.64
C ALA A 204 4.42 0.09 -3.34
N VAL A 205 3.52 -0.82 -2.97
CA VAL A 205 3.38 -2.12 -3.65
C VAL A 205 2.93 -1.92 -5.09
N LYS A 206 1.95 -1.05 -5.36
CA LYS A 206 1.55 -0.72 -6.74
C LYS A 206 2.70 -0.12 -7.55
N ILE A 207 3.45 0.84 -7.01
CA ILE A 207 4.63 1.42 -7.68
C ILE A 207 5.65 0.32 -8.01
N THR A 208 5.89 -0.60 -7.07
CA THR A 208 6.80 -1.74 -7.28
C THR A 208 6.33 -2.62 -8.43
N ASP A 209 5.06 -3.05 -8.43
CA ASP A 209 4.50 -3.91 -9.48
C ASP A 209 4.48 -3.22 -10.84
N HIS A 210 4.14 -1.94 -10.89
CA HIS A 210 4.15 -1.15 -12.11
C HIS A 210 5.58 -1.01 -12.67
N TYR A 211 6.58 -0.76 -11.82
CA TYR A 211 7.98 -0.72 -12.25
C TYR A 211 8.45 -2.08 -12.80
N LEU A 212 8.17 -3.17 -12.07
CA LEU A 212 8.47 -4.54 -12.51
C LEU A 212 7.70 -4.95 -13.78
N SER A 213 6.63 -4.25 -14.15
CA SER A 213 5.89 -4.53 -15.37
C SER A 213 6.53 -3.97 -16.65
N VAL A 214 7.40 -2.95 -16.49
CA VAL A 214 8.02 -2.21 -17.59
C VAL A 214 9.55 -2.35 -17.65
N ASP A 215 10.19 -2.79 -16.57
CA ASP A 215 11.64 -2.93 -16.48
C ASP A 215 12.04 -4.35 -16.03
N VAL A 216 13.10 -4.91 -16.62
CA VAL A 216 13.62 -6.23 -16.26
C VAL A 216 14.64 -6.10 -15.14
N VAL A 217 14.38 -6.76 -14.02
CA VAL A 217 15.10 -6.55 -12.75
C VAL A 217 15.80 -7.82 -12.29
N MET A 218 16.99 -7.65 -11.72
CA MET A 218 17.75 -8.73 -11.07
C MET A 218 17.40 -8.82 -9.59
N ARG A 219 17.41 -10.03 -9.03
CA ARG A 219 16.99 -10.30 -7.65
C ARG A 219 17.72 -9.46 -6.60
N GLU A 220 18.99 -9.10 -6.83
CA GLU A 220 19.81 -8.32 -5.90
C GLU A 220 19.31 -6.88 -5.74
N SER A 221 18.60 -6.36 -6.74
CA SER A 221 18.04 -5.00 -6.74
C SER A 221 16.60 -4.95 -6.21
N LEU A 222 15.97 -6.10 -5.97
CA LEU A 222 14.55 -6.15 -5.62
C LEU A 222 14.24 -5.43 -4.29
N GLN A 223 15.08 -5.60 -3.26
CA GLN A 223 14.91 -4.87 -2.00
C GLN A 223 15.15 -3.36 -2.18
N LEU A 224 16.15 -2.96 -2.97
CA LEU A 224 16.40 -1.55 -3.27
C LEU A 224 15.17 -0.90 -3.93
N ILE A 225 14.54 -1.58 -4.88
CA ILE A 225 13.32 -1.11 -5.55
C ILE A 225 12.18 -0.98 -4.55
N GLY A 226 11.89 -2.01 -3.75
CA GLY A 226 10.80 -1.94 -2.77
C GLY A 226 11.01 -0.85 -1.71
N SER A 227 12.24 -0.69 -1.21
CA SER A 227 12.60 0.38 -0.27
C SER A 227 12.42 1.76 -0.90
N THR A 228 12.85 1.92 -2.15
CA THR A 228 12.72 3.18 -2.88
C THR A 228 11.25 3.50 -3.22
N ALA A 229 10.45 2.49 -3.57
CA ALA A 229 9.01 2.64 -3.80
C ALA A 229 8.28 3.07 -2.52
N MET A 230 8.66 2.53 -1.36
CA MET A 230 8.17 3.00 -0.06
C MET A 230 8.54 4.46 0.22
N LEU A 231 9.78 4.88 -0.09
CA LEU A 231 10.18 6.29 0.02
C LEU A 231 9.33 7.20 -0.88
N ILE A 232 9.12 6.82 -2.15
CA ILE A 232 8.31 7.59 -3.10
C ILE A 232 6.86 7.71 -2.59
N ALA A 233 6.26 6.60 -2.18
CA ALA A 233 4.90 6.58 -1.65
C ALA A 233 4.79 7.42 -0.36
N ALA A 234 5.78 7.33 0.54
CA ALA A 234 5.78 8.10 1.77
C ALA A 234 5.84 9.61 1.48
N LYS A 235 6.70 10.05 0.55
CA LYS A 235 6.75 11.46 0.12
C LYS A 235 5.44 11.95 -0.51
N PHE A 236 4.63 11.05 -1.03
CA PHE A 236 3.35 11.37 -1.66
C PHE A 236 2.18 11.39 -0.68
N GLU A 237 2.14 10.45 0.27
CA GLU A 237 0.99 10.21 1.15
C GLU A 237 1.17 10.75 2.58
N GLU A 238 2.41 10.83 3.07
CA GLU A 238 2.68 11.21 4.46
C GLU A 238 2.82 12.72 4.63
N HIS A 239 2.29 13.23 5.73
CA HIS A 239 2.55 14.61 6.14
C HIS A 239 4.05 14.85 6.46
N CYS A 240 4.67 13.86 7.11
CA CYS A 240 6.09 13.85 7.48
C CYS A 240 6.72 12.51 7.06
N PRO A 241 7.19 12.38 5.82
CA PRO A 241 7.82 11.15 5.36
C PRO A 241 9.17 10.88 6.07
N PRO A 242 9.55 9.61 6.28
CA PRO A 242 10.91 9.26 6.72
C PRO A 242 11.95 9.76 5.74
N CYS A 243 13.16 10.08 6.23
CA CYS A 243 14.23 10.57 5.40
C CYS A 243 14.94 9.42 4.67
N VAL A 244 15.77 9.76 3.68
CA VAL A 244 16.55 8.77 2.92
C VAL A 244 17.43 7.92 3.85
N ASP A 245 18.01 8.51 4.90
CA ASP A 245 18.88 7.78 5.83
C ASP A 245 18.12 6.73 6.65
N ASP A 246 16.83 6.95 6.92
CA ASP A 246 15.98 5.95 7.59
C ASP A 246 15.78 4.71 6.70
N PHE A 247 15.58 4.92 5.40
CA PHE A 247 15.45 3.83 4.43
C PHE A 247 16.78 3.10 4.17
N LEU A 248 17.92 3.78 4.26
CA LEU A 248 19.24 3.11 4.26
C LEU A 248 19.42 2.25 5.51
N TYR A 249 19.05 2.79 6.67
CA TYR A 249 19.15 2.12 7.96
C TYR A 249 18.31 0.83 8.01
N ILE A 250 17.05 0.88 7.56
CA ILE A 250 16.16 -0.29 7.61
C ILE A 250 16.59 -1.39 6.64
N CYS A 251 17.28 -1.03 5.55
CA CYS A 251 17.94 -1.96 4.64
C CYS A 251 19.29 -2.49 5.15
N ASP A 252 19.60 -2.32 6.44
CA ASP A 252 20.88 -2.71 7.06
C ASP A 252 22.10 -2.13 6.34
N ASP A 253 21.99 -0.89 5.85
CA ASP A 253 23.05 -0.18 5.14
C ASP A 253 23.60 -0.96 3.92
N ALA A 254 22.80 -1.89 3.37
CA ALA A 254 23.16 -2.70 2.21
C ALA A 254 23.38 -1.86 0.94
N TYR A 255 22.86 -0.63 0.91
CA TYR A 255 22.90 0.28 -0.22
C TYR A 255 23.51 1.62 0.19
N LYS A 256 24.15 2.30 -0.76
CA LYS A 256 24.61 3.67 -0.58
C LYS A 256 23.49 4.66 -0.91
N ARG A 257 23.52 5.83 -0.28
CA ARG A 257 22.61 6.95 -0.57
C ARG A 257 22.44 7.24 -2.06
N ARG A 258 23.54 7.22 -2.83
CA ARG A 258 23.51 7.47 -4.28
C ARG A 258 22.74 6.39 -5.05
N GLU A 259 22.78 5.15 -4.61
CA GLU A 259 22.08 4.03 -5.26
C GLU A 259 20.57 4.19 -5.06
N LEU A 260 20.13 4.51 -3.84
CA LEU A 260 18.72 4.77 -3.54
C LEU A 260 18.18 5.98 -4.32
N LEU A 261 18.91 7.10 -4.32
CA LEU A 261 18.49 8.29 -5.10
C LEU A 261 18.48 8.04 -6.62
N SER A 262 19.41 7.22 -7.14
CA SER A 262 19.40 6.86 -8.56
C SER A 262 18.21 5.96 -8.89
N MET A 263 17.89 4.99 -8.02
CA MET A 263 16.72 4.15 -8.17
C MET A 263 15.42 4.96 -8.13
N GLU A 264 15.36 5.99 -7.29
CA GLU A 264 14.18 6.87 -7.20
C GLU A 264 13.91 7.57 -8.53
N VAL A 265 14.96 8.13 -9.15
CA VAL A 265 14.88 8.75 -10.47
C VAL A 265 14.44 7.72 -11.52
N ASN A 266 15.02 6.52 -11.50
CA ASN A 266 14.68 5.47 -12.47
C ASN A 266 13.21 5.04 -12.37
N ILE A 267 12.70 4.81 -11.16
CA ILE A 267 11.30 4.42 -10.94
C ILE A 267 10.36 5.53 -11.45
N LEU A 268 10.61 6.78 -11.06
CA LEU A 268 9.75 7.89 -11.47
C LEU A 268 9.77 8.12 -12.99
N GLN A 269 10.94 7.99 -13.64
CA GLN A 269 11.04 8.09 -15.09
C GLN A 269 10.35 6.95 -15.81
N ALA A 270 10.54 5.70 -15.36
CA ALA A 270 9.90 4.53 -15.95
C ALA A 270 8.37 4.61 -15.88
N LEU A 271 7.83 5.23 -14.81
CA LEU A 271 6.40 5.45 -14.62
C LEU A 271 5.91 6.80 -15.17
N ASN A 272 6.74 7.55 -15.89
CA ASN A 272 6.41 8.89 -16.42
C ASN A 272 5.86 9.85 -15.35
N PHE A 273 6.34 9.73 -14.10
CA PHE A 273 5.86 10.46 -12.92
C PHE A 273 4.37 10.26 -12.60
N ASP A 274 3.72 9.28 -13.24
CA ASP A 274 2.31 9.00 -13.06
C ASP A 274 2.07 8.00 -11.93
N ILE A 275 2.29 8.49 -10.70
CA ILE A 275 2.25 7.69 -9.46
C ILE A 275 0.97 7.90 -8.64
N ASN A 276 -0.01 8.67 -9.14
CA ASN A 276 -1.31 8.82 -8.48
C ASN A 276 -2.21 7.61 -8.80
N ILE A 277 -1.78 6.45 -8.32
CA ILE A 277 -2.39 5.14 -8.60
C ILE A 277 -3.53 4.90 -7.61
N PRO A 278 -4.79 4.68 -8.06
CA PRO A 278 -5.88 4.33 -7.16
C PRO A 278 -5.61 3.02 -6.42
N VAL A 279 -5.63 3.08 -5.08
CA VAL A 279 -5.35 1.94 -4.20
C VAL A 279 -6.62 1.35 -3.59
N PRO A 280 -6.69 0.02 -3.36
CA PRO A 280 -7.90 -0.65 -2.85
C PRO A 280 -8.38 -0.09 -1.52
N TYR A 281 -7.45 0.26 -0.61
CA TYR A 281 -7.81 0.69 0.74
C TYR A 281 -8.63 2.00 0.77
N ARG A 282 -8.39 2.93 -0.17
CA ARG A 282 -9.20 4.16 -0.31
C ARG A 282 -10.67 3.85 -0.62
N PHE A 283 -10.91 2.93 -1.56
CA PHE A 283 -12.25 2.44 -1.89
C PHE A 283 -12.87 1.70 -0.71
N LEU A 284 -12.10 0.83 -0.04
CA LEU A 284 -12.60 0.02 1.07
C LEU A 284 -13.15 0.90 2.20
N ARG A 285 -12.43 1.96 2.58
CA ARG A 285 -12.90 2.90 3.62
C ARG A 285 -14.22 3.56 3.25
N ARG A 286 -14.38 3.97 1.99
CA ARG A 286 -15.62 4.57 1.48
C ARG A 286 -16.77 3.57 1.51
N TYR A 287 -16.56 2.37 0.99
CA TYR A 287 -17.60 1.35 0.92
C TYR A 287 -17.99 0.81 2.30
N ALA A 288 -17.04 0.75 3.25
CA ALA A 288 -17.36 0.46 4.64
C ALA A 288 -18.26 1.54 5.28
N LYS A 289 -18.04 2.82 4.97
CA LYS A 289 -18.95 3.91 5.39
C LYS A 289 -20.34 3.71 4.77
N VAL A 290 -20.41 3.39 3.48
CA VAL A 290 -21.69 3.09 2.78
C VAL A 290 -22.42 1.92 3.43
N ALA A 291 -21.70 0.87 3.80
CA ALA A 291 -22.27 -0.30 4.48
C ALA A 291 -22.65 -0.05 5.95
N GLY A 292 -22.23 1.08 6.54
CA GLY A 292 -22.46 1.37 7.95
C GLY A 292 -21.76 0.40 8.91
N VAL A 293 -20.64 -0.21 8.50
CA VAL A 293 -19.95 -1.21 9.32
C VAL A 293 -19.07 -0.55 10.40
N ASN A 294 -18.87 -1.28 11.50
CA ASN A 294 -17.98 -0.83 12.58
C ASN A 294 -16.48 -0.98 12.20
N MET A 295 -15.62 -0.40 13.04
CA MET A 295 -14.17 -0.39 12.81
C MET A 295 -13.55 -1.81 12.81
N GLU A 296 -14.09 -2.73 13.60
CA GLU A 296 -13.62 -4.13 13.62
C GLU A 296 -13.85 -4.81 12.26
N THR A 297 -15.05 -4.65 11.68
CA THR A 297 -15.40 -5.22 10.37
C THR A 297 -14.59 -4.58 9.24
N LEU A 298 -14.40 -3.26 9.27
CA LEU A 298 -13.48 -2.59 8.34
C LEU A 298 -12.05 -3.11 8.49
N THR A 299 -11.60 -3.38 9.72
CA THR A 299 -10.26 -3.91 10.00
C THR A 299 -10.12 -5.35 9.49
N LEU A 300 -11.16 -6.18 9.61
CA LEU A 300 -11.20 -7.52 8.99
C LEU A 300 -11.15 -7.43 7.47
N ALA A 301 -11.93 -6.56 6.85
CA ALA A 301 -11.88 -6.37 5.40
C ALA A 301 -10.49 -5.85 4.95
N ARG A 302 -9.86 -4.98 5.76
CA ARG A 302 -8.50 -4.48 5.51
C ARG A 302 -7.46 -5.60 5.63
N TYR A 303 -7.59 -6.49 6.61
CA TYR A 303 -6.73 -7.66 6.76
C TYR A 303 -6.75 -8.53 5.50
N ILE A 304 -7.94 -8.88 5.00
CA ILE A 304 -8.12 -9.65 3.76
C ILE A 304 -7.50 -8.90 2.57
N CYS A 305 -7.73 -7.58 2.50
CA CYS A 305 -7.19 -6.73 1.45
C CYS A 305 -5.65 -6.62 1.52
N GLU A 306 -5.05 -6.64 2.71
CA GLU A 306 -3.60 -6.53 2.88
C GLU A 306 -2.90 -7.87 2.58
N LEU A 307 -3.53 -9.00 2.92
CA LEU A 307 -3.07 -10.33 2.49
C LEU A 307 -3.04 -10.44 0.96
N SER A 308 -4.03 -9.86 0.27
CA SER A 308 -4.05 -9.88 -1.20
C SER A 308 -2.83 -9.21 -1.85
N LEU A 309 -2.09 -8.36 -1.12
CA LEU A 309 -0.87 -7.75 -1.63
C LEU A 309 0.25 -8.77 -1.84
N LEU A 310 0.24 -9.89 -1.13
CA LEU A 310 1.23 -10.96 -1.26
C LEU A 310 1.04 -11.76 -2.55
N GLU A 311 -0.21 -11.90 -3.00
CA GLU A 311 -0.60 -12.75 -4.13
C GLU A 311 -0.46 -12.02 -5.47
N VAL A 312 0.48 -12.47 -6.32
CA VAL A 312 0.67 -11.84 -7.64
C VAL A 312 -0.55 -11.99 -8.56
N GLU A 313 -1.35 -13.04 -8.39
CA GLU A 313 -2.51 -13.31 -9.23
C GLU A 313 -3.63 -12.28 -9.06
N LEU A 314 -3.63 -11.56 -7.93
CA LEU A 314 -4.59 -10.51 -7.61
C LEU A 314 -4.13 -9.12 -8.08
N VAL A 315 -2.89 -8.99 -8.58
CA VAL A 315 -2.34 -7.70 -9.04
C VAL A 315 -3.12 -7.14 -10.25
N SER A 316 -3.68 -8.03 -11.07
CA SER A 316 -4.51 -7.68 -12.23
C SER A 316 -5.93 -7.21 -11.90
N GLU A 317 -6.37 -7.38 -10.64
CA GLU A 317 -7.69 -6.93 -10.22
C GLU A 317 -7.74 -5.41 -10.07
N ARG A 318 -8.88 -4.84 -10.45
CA ARG A 318 -9.21 -3.43 -10.19
C ARG A 318 -9.27 -3.19 -8.69
N SER A 319 -8.71 -2.07 -8.24
CA SER A 319 -8.63 -1.72 -6.84
C SER A 319 -10.02 -1.56 -6.20
N SER A 320 -10.97 -0.98 -6.94
CA SER A 320 -12.35 -0.82 -6.48
C SER A 320 -13.08 -2.17 -6.33
N ARG A 321 -12.88 -3.10 -7.29
CA ARG A 321 -13.46 -4.45 -7.25
C ARG A 321 -12.87 -5.28 -6.12
N LEU A 322 -11.55 -5.24 -5.94
CA LEU A 322 -10.86 -5.91 -4.84
C LEU A 322 -11.36 -5.43 -3.49
N ALA A 323 -11.48 -4.12 -3.29
CA ALA A 323 -12.06 -3.53 -2.08
C ALA A 323 -13.48 -4.04 -1.80
N CYS A 324 -14.34 -4.12 -2.82
CA CYS A 324 -15.70 -4.64 -2.68
C CYS A 324 -15.71 -6.12 -2.29
N ALA A 325 -14.88 -6.95 -2.94
CA ALA A 325 -14.80 -8.37 -2.64
C ALA A 325 -14.28 -8.64 -1.21
N CYS A 326 -13.26 -7.91 -0.76
CA CYS A 326 -12.77 -7.98 0.62
C CYS A 326 -13.86 -7.56 1.63
N LEU A 327 -14.60 -6.49 1.35
CA LEU A 327 -15.70 -6.05 2.20
C LEU A 327 -16.84 -7.08 2.26
N LEU A 328 -17.26 -7.62 1.11
CA LEU A 328 -18.30 -8.64 1.03
C LEU A 328 -17.90 -9.89 1.82
N LEU A 329 -16.65 -10.35 1.69
CA LEU A 329 -16.16 -11.50 2.45
C LEU A 329 -16.16 -11.22 3.97
N ALA A 330 -15.78 -10.02 4.40
CA ALA A 330 -15.84 -9.62 5.81
C ALA A 330 -17.29 -9.54 6.34
N LEU A 331 -18.23 -9.02 5.54
CA LEU A 331 -19.66 -8.97 5.88
C LEU A 331 -20.24 -10.38 6.08
N ILE A 332 -19.95 -11.30 5.16
CA ILE A 332 -20.37 -12.70 5.24
C ILE A 332 -19.75 -13.37 6.47
N THR A 333 -18.45 -13.15 6.72
CA THR A 333 -17.74 -13.73 7.87
C THR A 333 -18.29 -13.28 9.21
N LYS A 334 -18.80 -12.05 9.29
CA LYS A 334 -19.40 -11.47 10.50
C LYS A 334 -20.92 -11.65 10.60
N ASP A 335 -21.54 -12.32 9.63
CA ASP A 335 -23.00 -12.47 9.53
C ASP A 335 -23.74 -11.11 9.58
N LEU A 336 -23.22 -10.12 8.85
CA LEU A 336 -23.77 -8.76 8.80
C LEU A 336 -24.66 -8.53 7.57
N GLY A 337 -25.07 -9.61 6.90
CA GLY A 337 -25.83 -9.59 5.66
C GLY A 337 -24.97 -9.54 4.40
N GLY A 338 -25.64 -9.46 3.25
CA GLY A 338 -25.03 -9.50 1.92
C GLY A 338 -24.84 -8.12 1.28
N TRP A 339 -24.71 -8.12 -0.05
CA TRP A 339 -24.49 -6.91 -0.84
C TRP A 339 -25.80 -6.13 -1.05
N THR A 340 -25.91 -4.95 -0.43
CA THR A 340 -27.14 -4.14 -0.43
C THR A 340 -27.29 -3.27 -1.69
N SER A 341 -28.50 -2.79 -1.96
CA SER A 341 -28.76 -1.88 -3.09
C SER A 341 -27.98 -0.56 -3.00
N ILE A 342 -27.77 -0.04 -1.79
CA ILE A 342 -26.96 1.16 -1.56
C ILE A 342 -25.48 0.91 -1.87
N LEU A 343 -24.94 -0.25 -1.52
CA LEU A 343 -23.59 -0.65 -1.92
C LEU A 343 -23.49 -0.80 -3.44
N GLN A 344 -24.46 -1.44 -4.08
CA GLN A 344 -24.49 -1.56 -5.54
C GLN A 344 -24.55 -0.19 -6.23
N TYR A 345 -25.31 0.77 -5.69
CA TYR A 345 -25.37 2.13 -6.23
C TYR A 345 -24.01 2.85 -6.16
N HIS A 346 -23.34 2.85 -5.00
CA HIS A 346 -22.07 3.55 -4.82
C HIS A 346 -20.88 2.86 -5.50
N THR A 347 -20.92 1.53 -5.59
CA THR A 347 -19.79 0.73 -6.10
C THR A 347 -19.95 0.41 -7.58
N GLY A 348 -21.18 0.37 -8.10
CA GLY A 348 -21.49 -0.10 -9.45
C GLY A 348 -21.32 -1.61 -9.65
N TYR A 349 -21.07 -2.38 -8.59
CA TYR A 349 -20.94 -3.85 -8.65
C TYR A 349 -22.15 -4.52 -8.01
N ALA A 350 -22.69 -5.54 -8.67
CA ALA A 350 -23.61 -6.49 -8.06
C ALA A 350 -22.85 -7.60 -7.33
N SER A 351 -23.52 -8.34 -6.42
CA SER A 351 -22.94 -9.51 -5.74
C SER A 351 -22.38 -10.54 -6.73
N THR A 352 -23.07 -10.73 -7.87
CA THR A 352 -22.67 -11.63 -8.95
C THR A 352 -21.32 -11.26 -9.57
N ASP A 353 -21.04 -9.97 -9.71
CA ASP A 353 -19.79 -9.46 -10.27
C ASP A 353 -18.60 -9.70 -9.33
N LEU A 354 -18.86 -9.83 -8.03
CA LEU A 354 -17.84 -10.03 -7.00
C LEU A 354 -17.59 -11.51 -6.70
N SER A 355 -18.58 -12.36 -6.93
CA SER A 355 -18.60 -13.77 -6.51
C SER A 355 -17.34 -14.58 -6.86
N CYS A 356 -16.79 -14.43 -8.07
CA CYS A 356 -15.58 -15.12 -8.48
C CYS A 356 -14.35 -14.66 -7.68
N LEU A 357 -14.22 -13.34 -7.48
CA LEU A 357 -13.11 -12.77 -6.72
C LEU A 357 -13.21 -13.09 -5.23
N VAL A 358 -14.42 -13.09 -4.67
CA VAL A 358 -14.64 -13.52 -3.27
C VAL A 358 -14.20 -14.97 -3.05
N ARG A 359 -14.50 -15.89 -3.99
CA ARG A 359 -14.03 -17.27 -3.90
C ARG A 359 -12.50 -17.39 -3.98
N ARG A 360 -11.85 -16.58 -4.81
CA ARG A 360 -10.37 -16.53 -4.87
C ARG A 360 -9.77 -16.02 -3.56
N LEU A 361 -10.31 -14.94 -3.00
CA LEU A 361 -9.90 -14.42 -1.69
C LEU A 361 -10.15 -15.43 -0.57
N TYR A 362 -11.27 -16.14 -0.61
CA TYR A 362 -11.56 -17.21 0.34
C TYR A 362 -10.53 -18.35 0.24
N ALA A 363 -10.21 -18.79 -0.98
CA ALA A 363 -9.21 -19.84 -1.19
C ALA A 363 -7.82 -19.43 -0.68
N MET A 364 -7.42 -18.16 -0.88
CA MET A 364 -6.21 -17.58 -0.32
C MET A 364 -6.18 -17.67 1.22
N LEU A 365 -7.30 -17.40 1.90
CA LEU A 365 -7.40 -17.51 3.35
C LEU A 365 -7.43 -18.97 3.84
N ALA A 366 -8.11 -19.84 3.11
CA ALA A 366 -8.26 -21.26 3.47
C ALA A 366 -6.98 -22.07 3.23
N SER A 367 -6.16 -21.66 2.26
CA SER A 367 -4.92 -22.33 1.87
C SER A 367 -3.86 -21.29 1.53
N PRO A 368 -3.26 -20.65 2.56
CA PRO A 368 -2.23 -19.63 2.35
C PRO A 368 -1.06 -20.16 1.52
N SER A 369 -0.71 -19.46 0.44
CA SER A 369 0.38 -19.83 -0.46
C SER A 369 1.75 -19.84 0.23
N HIS A 370 1.88 -19.08 1.34
CA HIS A 370 3.15 -18.80 1.97
C HIS A 370 3.10 -18.92 3.50
N ASP A 371 3.26 -20.15 4.02
CA ASP A 371 3.29 -20.41 5.48
C ASP A 371 4.35 -19.61 6.27
N LYS A 372 5.38 -19.10 5.58
CA LYS A 372 6.49 -18.35 6.19
C LYS A 372 6.27 -16.83 6.23
N LEU A 373 5.39 -16.29 5.39
CA LEU A 373 5.13 -14.86 5.32
C LEU A 373 4.06 -14.54 6.37
N LYS A 374 4.48 -13.86 7.44
CA LYS A 374 3.68 -13.71 8.65
C LYS A 374 3.55 -12.27 9.13
N ALA A 375 4.11 -11.28 8.41
CA ALA A 375 4.04 -9.88 8.84
C ALA A 375 2.58 -9.42 8.94
N VAL A 376 1.77 -9.69 7.92
CA VAL A 376 0.33 -9.33 7.90
C VAL A 376 -0.43 -10.07 9.01
N ASP A 377 -0.27 -11.39 9.13
CA ASP A 377 -0.94 -12.17 10.18
C ASP A 377 -0.57 -11.68 11.60
N ASN A 378 0.71 -11.40 11.84
CA ASN A 378 1.19 -10.94 13.14
C ASN A 378 0.64 -9.55 13.48
N LYS A 379 0.66 -8.63 12.51
CA LYS A 379 0.08 -7.29 12.63
C LYS A 379 -1.39 -7.36 13.02
N TYR A 380 -2.21 -8.07 12.24
CA TYR A 380 -3.66 -8.14 12.47
C TYR A 380 -4.08 -9.10 13.60
N SER A 381 -3.15 -9.89 14.13
CA SER A 381 -3.34 -10.67 15.37
C SER A 381 -3.21 -9.82 16.63
N HIS A 382 -2.70 -8.59 16.52
CA HIS A 382 -2.54 -7.69 17.65
C HIS A 382 -3.88 -7.06 18.08
N ARG A 383 -4.04 -6.79 19.38
CA ARG A 383 -5.30 -6.29 19.98
C ARG A 383 -5.77 -4.95 19.41
N VAL A 384 -4.81 -4.13 19.00
CA VAL A 384 -5.03 -2.85 18.32
C VAL A 384 -5.82 -3.01 17.02
N PHE A 385 -5.62 -4.14 16.33
CA PHE A 385 -6.33 -4.50 15.11
C PHE A 385 -7.48 -5.46 15.40
N PHE A 386 -8.04 -5.43 16.62
CA PHE A 386 -9.15 -6.26 17.08
C PHE A 386 -8.89 -7.78 16.97
N GLU A 387 -7.62 -8.17 16.83
CA GLU A 387 -7.21 -9.57 16.63
C GLU A 387 -7.95 -10.24 15.46
N VAL A 388 -8.30 -9.48 14.41
CA VAL A 388 -9.13 -9.98 13.29
C VAL A 388 -8.51 -11.15 12.55
N ALA A 389 -7.19 -11.30 12.55
CA ALA A 389 -6.52 -12.47 11.98
C ALA A 389 -6.80 -13.78 12.73
N LYS A 390 -7.32 -13.70 13.97
CA LYS A 390 -7.72 -14.86 14.78
C LYS A 390 -9.20 -15.24 14.60
N ILE A 391 -9.96 -14.46 13.81
CA ILE A 391 -11.35 -14.78 13.51
C ILE A 391 -11.36 -16.03 12.62
N PRO A 392 -12.14 -17.07 12.98
CA PRO A 392 -12.21 -18.27 12.17
C PRO A 392 -12.80 -17.95 10.79
N LEU A 393 -12.27 -18.60 9.76
CA LEU A 393 -12.81 -18.47 8.41
C LEU A 393 -14.26 -18.99 8.40
N VAL A 394 -15.12 -18.28 7.68
CA VAL A 394 -16.52 -18.69 7.48
C VAL A 394 -16.60 -20.06 6.83
N HIS A 395 -17.63 -20.85 7.16
CA HIS A 395 -17.82 -22.16 6.52
C HIS A 395 -18.09 -22.00 5.01
N ILE A 396 -17.53 -22.89 4.19
CA ILE A 396 -17.66 -22.80 2.73
C ILE A 396 -19.13 -22.82 2.27
N ASP A 397 -19.99 -23.61 2.91
CA ASP A 397 -21.41 -23.66 2.56
C ASP A 397 -22.12 -22.33 2.81
N THR A 398 -21.82 -21.65 3.92
CA THR A 398 -22.36 -20.33 4.24
C THR A 398 -21.88 -19.28 3.23
N LEU A 399 -20.63 -19.38 2.79
CA LEU A 399 -20.10 -18.51 1.73
C LEU A 399 -20.87 -18.73 0.42
N GLU A 400 -21.01 -19.97 -0.02
CA GLU A 400 -21.68 -20.29 -1.29
C GLU A 400 -23.17 -19.94 -1.25
N GLU A 401 -23.86 -20.16 -0.13
CA GLU A 401 -25.23 -19.70 0.06
C GLU A 401 -25.31 -18.18 -0.11
N ALA A 402 -24.48 -17.41 0.59
CA ALA A 402 -24.46 -15.95 0.48
C ALA A 402 -24.12 -15.43 -0.93
N LEU A 403 -23.30 -16.16 -1.71
CA LEU A 403 -22.92 -15.79 -3.08
C LEU A 403 -23.94 -16.24 -4.14
N THR A 404 -24.88 -17.12 -3.80
CA THR A 404 -25.90 -17.64 -4.72
C THR A 404 -27.27 -16.98 -4.56
N VAL A 405 -27.52 -16.27 -3.45
CA VAL A 405 -28.76 -15.49 -3.27
C VAL A 405 -28.82 -14.39 -4.33
N LYS A 406 -29.84 -14.49 -5.20
CA LYS A 406 -30.18 -13.53 -6.27
C LYS A 406 -31.08 -12.42 -5.78
#